data_AF-A0A536BK29-F1
#
_entry.id   AF-A0A536BK29-F1
#
_cell.length_a   1.000
_cell.length_b   1.000
_cell.length_c   1.000
_cell.angle_alpha   90.00
_cell.angle_beta   90.00
_cell.angle_gamma   90.00
#
_symmetry.space_group_name_H-M   'P 1'
#
loop_
_entity.id
_entity.type
_entity.pdbx_description
1 polymer ?
#
loop_
_entity_poly.entity_id
_entity_poly.type
_entity_poly.pdbx_seq_one_letter_code
_entity_poly.pdbx_strand_id
1 'polypeptide(L)'
;MKVRRLLIPAIAIVLTLLMAGVVSAASTVTSKTINTSTGECTKDAQGNPVLVGGGACGSATYGATGFTGHIHGSGTGSLSDYMCVHTPGGGPFLSFGTTYTFTVYDSNNGVIATTTETVNPGQDCTSDTNWVTAGSLANVNFDANGGVVAYSILITNPNVTSANAQSTFSSYNSIRNEVFGDAGHARAASVAPPGPPGDVPEAPAAILLVLTAGAVALAFVARRRLIGARTVA
;
A
#
# COMPACT_ATOMS: atom_id res chain seq x y z
N MET A 1 -59.79 -32.09 -17.48
CA MET A 1 -58.88 -30.96 -17.78
C MET A 1 -58.73 -30.02 -16.57
N LYS A 2 -57.93 -30.36 -15.55
CA LYS A 2 -57.68 -29.44 -14.40
C LYS A 2 -56.25 -29.52 -13.81
N VAL A 3 -55.32 -30.21 -14.46
CA VAL A 3 -53.93 -30.38 -13.94
C VAL A 3 -52.95 -29.35 -14.55
N ARG A 4 -53.27 -28.77 -15.70
CA ARG A 4 -52.38 -27.79 -16.39
C ARG A 4 -52.29 -26.41 -15.74
N ARG A 5 -53.19 -26.04 -14.82
CA ARG A 5 -53.22 -24.70 -14.21
C ARG A 5 -52.42 -24.58 -12.89
N LEU A 6 -52.02 -25.69 -12.28
CA LEU A 6 -51.22 -25.68 -11.04
C LEU A 6 -49.71 -25.81 -11.26
N LEU A 7 -49.26 -26.26 -12.43
CA LEU A 7 -47.83 -26.45 -12.74
C LEU A 7 -47.12 -25.15 -13.16
N ILE A 8 -47.87 -24.15 -13.65
CA ILE A 8 -47.31 -22.88 -14.14
C ILE A 8 -46.69 -22.03 -13.01
N PRO A 9 -47.30 -21.85 -11.82
CA PRO A 9 -46.67 -21.06 -10.76
C PRO A 9 -45.47 -21.76 -10.11
N ALA A 10 -45.47 -23.09 -10.05
CA ALA A 10 -44.35 -23.85 -9.46
C ALA A 10 -43.08 -23.79 -10.32
N ILE A 11 -43.23 -23.83 -11.66
CA ILE A 11 -42.11 -23.70 -12.59
C ILE A 11 -41.55 -22.28 -12.59
N ALA A 12 -42.41 -21.25 -12.47
CA ALA A 12 -41.96 -19.86 -12.39
C ALA A 12 -41.13 -19.58 -11.12
N ILE A 13 -41.52 -20.14 -9.96
CA ILE A 13 -40.79 -20.00 -8.70
C ILE A 13 -39.42 -20.69 -8.78
N VAL A 14 -39.37 -21.91 -9.34
CA VAL A 14 -38.11 -22.65 -9.54
C VAL A 14 -37.19 -21.93 -10.54
N LEU A 15 -37.74 -21.32 -11.60
CA LEU A 15 -36.95 -20.56 -12.58
C LEU A 15 -36.42 -19.23 -12.00
N THR A 16 -37.16 -18.57 -11.11
CA THR A 16 -36.66 -17.39 -10.37
C THR A 16 -35.62 -17.74 -9.30
N LEU A 17 -35.72 -18.92 -8.66
CA LEU A 17 -34.73 -19.42 -7.70
C LEU A 17 -33.44 -19.92 -8.39
N LEU A 18 -33.52 -20.41 -9.63
CA LEU A 18 -32.37 -20.83 -10.44
C LEU A 18 -31.58 -19.64 -11.04
N MET A 19 -32.19 -18.45 -11.13
CA MET A 19 -31.54 -17.22 -11.60
C MET A 19 -30.98 -16.37 -10.44
N ALA A 20 -31.24 -16.74 -9.18
CA ALA A 20 -30.55 -16.18 -8.01
C ALA A 20 -29.17 -16.85 -7.80
N GLY A 21 -28.46 -17.15 -8.90
CA GLY A 21 -27.02 -17.31 -8.82
C GLY A 21 -26.49 -16.02 -8.24
N VAL A 22 -26.01 -16.06 -7.00
CA VAL A 22 -25.25 -14.96 -6.39
C VAL A 22 -24.09 -14.69 -7.33
N VAL A 23 -24.25 -13.70 -8.20
CA VAL A 23 -23.15 -13.11 -8.95
C VAL A 23 -22.34 -12.39 -7.89
N SER A 24 -21.42 -13.11 -7.24
CA SER A 24 -20.50 -12.47 -6.33
C SER A 24 -19.69 -11.49 -7.17
N ALA A 25 -19.72 -10.22 -6.76
CA ALA A 25 -18.92 -9.19 -7.43
C ALA A 25 -17.43 -9.58 -7.32
N ALA A 26 -16.68 -9.37 -8.39
CA ALA A 26 -15.24 -9.62 -8.43
C ALA A 26 -14.52 -8.84 -7.32
N SER A 27 -13.40 -9.37 -6.81
CA SER A 27 -12.64 -8.68 -5.77
C SER A 27 -12.19 -7.31 -6.26
N THR A 28 -12.50 -6.27 -5.48
CA THR A 28 -12.05 -4.90 -5.75
C THR A 28 -11.30 -4.42 -4.53
N VAL A 29 -10.03 -4.05 -4.71
CA VAL A 29 -9.24 -3.44 -3.64
C VAL A 29 -9.35 -1.92 -3.70
N THR A 30 -9.57 -1.29 -2.56
CA THR A 30 -9.78 0.16 -2.45
C THR A 30 -8.65 0.87 -1.72
N SER A 31 -8.07 0.26 -0.69
CA SER A 31 -6.95 0.82 0.05
C SER A 31 -6.10 -0.26 0.72
N LYS A 32 -4.90 0.14 1.14
CA LYS A 32 -3.93 -0.75 1.77
C LYS A 32 -3.07 0.03 2.75
N THR A 33 -2.77 -0.59 3.90
CA THR A 33 -1.82 -0.07 4.89
C THR A 33 -0.53 -0.88 4.91
N ILE A 34 0.53 -0.32 5.51
CA ILE A 34 1.77 -1.04 5.80
C ILE A 34 2.21 -0.74 7.24
N ASN A 35 2.67 -1.75 7.95
CA ASN A 35 3.19 -1.59 9.30
C ASN A 35 4.58 -0.95 9.32
N THR A 36 4.71 0.06 10.18
CA THR A 36 5.95 0.78 10.43
C THR A 36 6.32 0.73 11.91
N SER A 37 7.48 1.27 12.26
CA SER A 37 7.94 1.37 13.65
C SER A 37 7.05 2.22 14.55
N THR A 38 6.19 3.07 13.98
CA THR A 38 5.25 3.92 14.72
C THR A 38 3.79 3.46 14.61
N GLY A 39 3.52 2.37 13.90
CA GLY A 39 2.19 1.81 13.69
C GLY A 39 1.82 1.64 12.21
N GLU A 40 0.54 1.36 11.96
CA GLU A 40 -0.01 1.20 10.61
C GLU A 40 0.00 2.53 9.85
N CYS A 41 0.51 2.50 8.62
CA CYS A 41 0.60 3.67 7.74
C CYS A 41 -0.29 3.55 6.52
N THR A 42 -1.00 4.63 6.22
CA THR A 42 -1.88 4.80 5.06
C THR A 42 -1.55 6.10 4.31
N LYS A 43 -2.33 6.42 3.29
CA LYS A 43 -2.23 7.68 2.55
C LYS A 43 -3.31 8.66 3.00
N ASP A 44 -2.95 9.91 3.16
CA ASP A 44 -3.93 11.00 3.25
C ASP A 44 -4.57 11.30 1.89
N ALA A 45 -5.49 12.27 1.85
CA ALA A 45 -6.16 12.68 0.61
C ALA A 45 -5.22 13.28 -0.44
N GLN A 46 -4.00 13.67 -0.04
CA GLN A 46 -2.94 14.22 -0.90
C GLN A 46 -1.92 13.15 -1.30
N GLY A 47 -2.05 11.91 -0.81
CA GLY A 47 -1.14 10.80 -1.09
C GLY A 47 0.07 10.72 -0.17
N ASN A 48 0.18 11.56 0.87
CA ASN A 48 1.29 11.53 1.81
C ASN A 48 1.14 10.38 2.81
N PRO A 49 2.26 9.78 3.27
CA PRO A 49 2.23 8.76 4.31
C PRO A 49 1.78 9.35 5.65
N VAL A 50 0.74 8.78 6.25
CA VAL A 50 0.19 9.18 7.55
C VAL A 50 -0.15 7.93 8.38
N LEU A 51 0.05 8.00 9.68
CA LEU A 51 -0.41 6.95 10.60
C LEU A 51 -1.93 6.82 10.56
N VAL A 52 -2.43 5.60 10.70
CA VAL A 52 -3.86 5.36 10.96
C VAL A 52 -4.20 5.98 12.32
N GLY A 53 -4.93 7.09 12.30
CA GLY A 53 -5.21 7.91 13.50
C GLY A 53 -4.50 9.28 13.53
N GLY A 54 -3.64 9.57 12.55
CA GLY A 54 -2.94 10.84 12.40
C GLY A 54 -1.51 10.82 12.93
N GLY A 55 -0.62 11.60 12.30
CA GLY A 55 0.80 11.68 12.65
C GLY A 55 1.74 11.11 11.58
N ALA A 56 3.04 11.23 11.82
CA ALA A 56 4.06 10.83 10.85
C ALA A 56 4.36 9.32 10.91
N CYS A 57 4.57 8.74 9.73
CA CYS A 57 4.98 7.35 9.56
C CYS A 57 6.45 7.13 9.89
N GLY A 58 6.75 6.02 10.56
CA GLY A 58 8.11 5.53 10.74
C GLY A 58 8.60 4.76 9.52
N SER A 59 9.73 4.08 9.69
CA SER A 59 10.26 3.10 8.74
C SER A 59 9.43 1.83 8.73
N ALA A 60 9.31 1.18 7.57
CA ALA A 60 8.66 -0.13 7.45
C ALA A 60 9.27 -1.16 8.39
N THR A 61 8.44 -2.04 8.95
CA THR A 61 8.89 -3.13 9.83
C THR A 61 8.87 -4.45 9.06
N TYR A 62 10.01 -5.14 9.00
CA TYR A 62 10.10 -6.49 8.45
C TYR A 62 10.25 -7.50 9.59
N GLY A 63 9.18 -8.25 9.88
CA GLY A 63 9.11 -9.24 10.95
C GLY A 63 9.44 -10.66 10.52
N ALA A 64 9.15 -11.63 11.38
CA ALA A 64 9.33 -13.06 11.09
C ALA A 64 8.46 -13.55 9.92
N THR A 65 7.30 -12.92 9.69
CA THR A 65 6.37 -13.18 8.59
C THR A 65 6.50 -12.17 7.44
N GLY A 66 7.55 -11.33 7.47
CA GLY A 66 7.79 -10.28 6.47
C GLY A 66 7.09 -8.97 6.77
N PHE A 67 6.65 -8.26 5.72
CA PHE A 67 5.87 -7.02 5.87
C PHE A 67 4.39 -7.36 6.11
N THR A 68 3.70 -6.53 6.89
CA THR A 68 2.31 -6.74 7.26
C THR A 68 1.49 -5.46 7.15
N GLY A 69 0.17 -5.60 7.16
CA GLY A 69 -0.79 -4.49 7.18
C GLY A 69 -2.20 -5.00 6.91
N HIS A 70 -3.06 -4.11 6.41
CA HIS A 70 -4.44 -4.41 6.06
C HIS A 70 -4.75 -4.04 4.61
N ILE A 71 -5.67 -4.79 4.02
CA ILE A 71 -6.23 -4.55 2.69
C ILE A 71 -7.72 -4.32 2.87
N HIS A 72 -8.22 -3.20 2.33
CA HIS A 72 -9.64 -2.89 2.28
C HIS A 72 -10.18 -3.13 0.89
N GLY A 73 -11.38 -3.71 0.82
CA GLY A 73 -11.98 -4.06 -0.45
C GLY A 73 -13.42 -4.56 -0.31
N SER A 74 -13.94 -5.09 -1.41
CA SER A 74 -15.28 -5.67 -1.49
C SER A 74 -15.31 -6.83 -2.48
N GLY A 75 -16.35 -7.67 -2.40
CA GLY A 75 -16.56 -8.79 -3.32
C GLY A 75 -15.70 -10.01 -2.99
N THR A 76 -15.77 -11.01 -3.87
CA THR A 76 -15.02 -12.26 -3.78
C THR A 76 -14.17 -12.45 -5.03
N GLY A 77 -12.93 -12.87 -4.85
CA GLY A 77 -12.01 -13.00 -5.97
C GLY A 77 -10.59 -13.30 -5.55
N SER A 78 -9.67 -13.13 -6.49
CA SER A 78 -8.24 -13.35 -6.27
C SER A 78 -7.54 -12.06 -5.82
N LEU A 79 -6.44 -12.23 -5.07
CA LEU A 79 -5.51 -11.18 -4.69
C LEU A 79 -4.08 -11.61 -5.00
N SER A 80 -3.25 -10.66 -5.39
CA SER A 80 -1.80 -10.81 -5.49
C SER A 80 -1.08 -9.63 -4.86
N ASP A 81 0.14 -9.83 -4.35
CA ASP A 81 0.79 -8.80 -3.54
C ASP A 81 2.32 -8.85 -3.64
N TYR A 82 2.95 -7.70 -3.87
CA TYR A 82 4.41 -7.60 -3.96
C TYR A 82 4.97 -6.23 -3.57
N MET A 83 6.28 -6.20 -3.29
CA MET A 83 6.97 -4.98 -2.90
C MET A 83 7.53 -4.23 -4.09
N CYS A 84 7.44 -2.90 -4.02
CA CYS A 84 8.13 -1.99 -4.90
C CYS A 84 9.11 -1.12 -4.12
N VAL A 85 10.25 -0.85 -4.73
CA VAL A 85 11.39 -0.15 -4.14
C VAL A 85 11.74 1.06 -5.00
N HIS A 86 12.25 2.11 -4.38
CA HIS A 86 12.71 3.31 -5.05
C HIS A 86 14.13 3.63 -4.60
N THR A 87 14.99 3.95 -5.57
CA THR A 87 16.39 4.32 -5.33
C THR A 87 16.56 5.85 -5.30
N PRO A 88 17.47 6.38 -4.46
CA PRO A 88 17.76 7.81 -4.47
C PRO A 88 18.21 8.30 -5.85
N GLY A 89 17.64 9.40 -6.35
CA GLY A 89 17.94 9.93 -7.69
C GLY A 89 17.47 9.03 -8.84
N GLY A 90 16.72 7.97 -8.55
CA GLY A 90 16.12 7.07 -9.52
C GLY A 90 14.84 7.61 -10.16
N GLY A 91 14.30 6.83 -11.11
CA GLY A 91 13.03 7.09 -11.79
C GLY A 91 11.82 6.56 -11.00
N PRO A 92 10.90 5.80 -11.60
CA PRO A 92 9.72 5.31 -10.90
C PRO A 92 10.05 4.28 -9.80
N PHE A 93 9.05 3.93 -8.99
CA PHE A 93 9.11 2.73 -8.15
C PHE A 93 9.23 1.49 -9.04
N LEU A 94 10.16 0.60 -8.70
CA LEU A 94 10.41 -0.62 -9.44
C LEU A 94 10.06 -1.84 -8.59
N SER A 95 9.56 -2.90 -9.23
CA SER A 95 9.27 -4.16 -8.54
C SER A 95 10.55 -4.76 -7.96
N PHE A 96 10.48 -5.17 -6.70
CA PHE A 96 11.55 -5.93 -6.07
C PHE A 96 11.42 -7.40 -6.52
N GLY A 97 12.19 -7.80 -7.52
CA GLY A 97 12.03 -9.12 -8.13
C GLY A 97 12.47 -10.25 -7.22
N THR A 98 11.53 -11.09 -6.80
CA THR A 98 11.76 -12.25 -5.95
C THR A 98 10.50 -13.13 -5.94
N THR A 99 10.61 -14.26 -5.24
CA THR A 99 9.46 -15.02 -4.79
C THR A 99 8.95 -14.46 -3.46
N TYR A 100 7.63 -14.33 -3.34
CA TYR A 100 6.90 -13.92 -2.15
C TYR A 100 6.01 -15.05 -1.66
N THR A 101 5.93 -15.24 -0.36
CA THR A 101 4.86 -15.99 0.30
C THR A 101 3.85 -14.98 0.81
N PHE A 102 2.69 -14.89 0.16
CA PHE A 102 1.60 -13.98 0.50
C PHE A 102 0.55 -14.72 1.32
N THR A 103 0.27 -14.24 2.53
CA THR A 103 -0.75 -14.79 3.41
C THR A 103 -1.79 -13.74 3.74
N VAL A 104 -3.06 -14.13 3.67
CA VAL A 104 -4.22 -13.30 4.01
C VAL A 104 -4.90 -13.92 5.22
N TYR A 105 -5.28 -13.07 6.17
CA TYR A 105 -5.89 -13.47 7.45
C TYR A 105 -7.26 -12.83 7.64
N ASP A 106 -8.13 -13.53 8.35
CA ASP A 106 -9.41 -13.01 8.81
C ASP A 106 -9.25 -12.13 10.06
N SER A 107 -10.36 -11.58 10.55
CA SER A 107 -10.39 -10.70 11.74
C SER A 107 -10.01 -11.39 13.05
N ASN A 108 -9.95 -12.73 13.08
CA ASN A 108 -9.58 -13.54 14.23
C ASN A 108 -8.14 -14.08 14.10
N ASN A 109 -7.34 -13.54 13.17
CA ASN A 109 -6.00 -14.01 12.82
C ASN A 109 -5.97 -15.44 12.24
N GLY A 110 -7.11 -15.98 11.81
CA GLY A 110 -7.19 -17.23 11.06
C GLY A 110 -6.65 -17.04 9.65
N VAL A 111 -5.89 -18.01 9.14
CA VAL A 111 -5.39 -17.97 7.76
C VAL A 111 -6.53 -18.26 6.79
N ILE A 112 -6.81 -17.31 5.90
CA ILE A 112 -7.76 -17.47 4.80
C ILE A 112 -7.08 -18.18 3.62
N ALA A 113 -5.92 -17.67 3.23
CA ALA A 113 -5.16 -18.17 2.10
C ALA A 113 -3.67 -17.92 2.30
N THR A 114 -2.84 -18.86 1.84
CA THR A 114 -1.40 -18.68 1.70
C THR A 114 -0.99 -19.10 0.31
N THR A 115 -0.26 -18.24 -0.38
CA THR A 115 0.17 -18.43 -1.76
C THR A 115 1.63 -18.11 -1.93
N THR A 116 2.20 -18.56 -3.05
CA THR A 116 3.56 -18.24 -3.45
C THR A 116 3.53 -17.64 -4.84
N GLU A 117 4.08 -16.44 -4.96
CA GLU A 117 4.03 -15.61 -6.17
C GLU A 117 5.45 -15.21 -6.56
N THR A 118 5.78 -15.27 -7.85
CA THR A 118 7.08 -14.83 -8.38
C THR A 118 6.87 -13.57 -9.20
N VAL A 119 7.71 -12.56 -8.95
CA VAL A 119 7.68 -11.26 -9.63
C VAL A 119 9.03 -11.00 -10.25
N ASN A 120 9.03 -10.57 -11.52
CA ASN A 120 10.26 -10.16 -12.19
C ASN A 120 10.78 -8.82 -11.63
N PRO A 121 12.11 -8.65 -11.50
CA PRO A 121 12.67 -7.38 -11.03
C PRO A 121 12.52 -6.26 -12.05
N GLY A 122 12.53 -5.02 -11.56
CA GLY A 122 12.71 -3.84 -12.41
C GLY A 122 11.47 -3.43 -13.22
N GLN A 123 10.29 -3.96 -12.91
CA GLN A 123 9.04 -3.56 -13.57
C GLN A 123 8.52 -2.27 -12.97
N ASP A 124 7.95 -1.40 -13.80
CA ASP A 124 7.41 -0.12 -13.35
C ASP A 124 6.12 -0.32 -12.56
N CYS A 125 6.19 -0.01 -11.27
CA CYS A 125 5.07 -0.10 -10.33
C CYS A 125 4.13 1.12 -10.38
N THR A 126 4.38 2.10 -11.25
CA THR A 126 3.48 3.26 -11.39
C THR A 126 2.24 2.97 -12.24
N SER A 127 2.25 1.87 -12.98
CA SER A 127 1.09 1.39 -13.75
C SER A 127 0.13 0.53 -12.91
N ASP A 128 -1.00 0.19 -13.50
CA ASP A 128 -2.03 -0.68 -12.90
C ASP A 128 -1.83 -2.15 -13.33
N THR A 129 -0.64 -2.47 -13.83
CA THR A 129 -0.30 -3.82 -14.31
C THR A 129 0.19 -4.69 -13.16
N ASN A 130 -0.39 -5.87 -13.02
CA ASN A 130 0.10 -6.90 -12.12
C ASN A 130 1.31 -7.61 -12.73
N TRP A 131 2.46 -7.56 -12.05
CA TRP A 131 3.72 -8.13 -12.52
C TRP A 131 4.04 -9.54 -11.99
N VAL A 132 3.08 -10.21 -11.35
CA VAL A 132 3.23 -11.63 -10.97
C VAL A 132 3.31 -12.48 -12.23
N THR A 133 4.39 -13.25 -12.37
CA THR A 133 4.67 -14.07 -13.56
C THR A 133 4.44 -15.56 -13.36
N ALA A 134 4.44 -16.02 -12.11
CA ALA A 134 4.19 -17.42 -11.75
C ALA A 134 3.63 -17.51 -10.32
N GLY A 135 2.85 -18.56 -10.05
CA GLY A 135 2.24 -18.79 -8.75
C GLY A 135 0.73 -18.99 -8.83
N SER A 136 0.10 -18.93 -7.68
CA SER A 136 -1.36 -18.93 -7.50
C SER A 136 -1.77 -17.67 -6.76
N LEU A 137 -2.96 -17.15 -7.04
CA LEU A 137 -3.47 -15.96 -6.35
C LEU A 137 -4.26 -16.34 -5.10
N ALA A 138 -4.25 -15.48 -4.09
CA ALA A 138 -4.95 -15.69 -2.84
C ALA A 138 -6.45 -15.43 -3.01
N ASN A 139 -7.28 -16.45 -2.83
CA ASN A 139 -8.73 -16.28 -2.90
C ASN A 139 -9.27 -15.68 -1.60
N VAL A 140 -10.06 -14.61 -1.72
CA VAL A 140 -10.63 -13.88 -0.59
C VAL A 140 -12.11 -13.58 -0.85
N ASN A 141 -12.88 -13.49 0.23
CA ASN A 141 -14.21 -12.88 0.23
C ASN A 141 -14.18 -11.69 1.21
N PHE A 142 -14.06 -10.46 0.70
CA PHE A 142 -14.02 -9.27 1.54
C PHE A 142 -15.33 -9.05 2.30
N ASP A 143 -16.47 -9.37 1.69
CA ASP A 143 -17.79 -9.11 2.28
C ASP A 143 -18.00 -9.97 3.54
N ALA A 144 -17.52 -11.22 3.53
CA ALA A 144 -17.53 -12.09 4.69
C ALA A 144 -16.63 -11.59 5.85
N ASN A 145 -15.67 -10.71 5.56
CA ASN A 145 -14.70 -10.17 6.51
C ASN A 145 -15.00 -8.70 6.88
N GLY A 146 -16.18 -8.18 6.57
CA GLY A 146 -16.54 -6.79 6.86
C GLY A 146 -15.77 -5.76 6.02
N GLY A 147 -15.25 -6.17 4.85
CA GLY A 147 -14.54 -5.31 3.90
C GLY A 147 -13.05 -5.11 4.20
N VAL A 148 -12.48 -5.83 5.17
CA VAL A 148 -11.07 -5.72 5.55
C VAL A 148 -10.45 -7.09 5.82
N VAL A 149 -9.22 -7.29 5.37
CA VAL A 149 -8.40 -8.47 5.72
C VAL A 149 -7.01 -8.03 6.13
N ALA A 150 -6.40 -8.74 7.07
CA ALA A 150 -4.98 -8.54 7.39
C ALA A 150 -4.12 -9.35 6.43
N TYR A 151 -2.87 -8.94 6.23
CA TYR A 151 -1.95 -9.65 5.36
C TYR A 151 -0.52 -9.73 5.88
N SER A 152 0.23 -10.69 5.36
CA SER A 152 1.68 -10.74 5.44
C SER A 152 2.28 -11.11 4.08
N ILE A 153 3.40 -10.49 3.74
CA ILE A 153 4.22 -10.84 2.58
C ILE A 153 5.65 -11.13 3.04
N LEU A 154 5.99 -12.40 3.01
CA LEU A 154 7.34 -12.87 3.31
C LEU A 154 8.12 -12.96 2.01
N ILE A 155 9.29 -12.33 1.93
CA ILE A 155 10.20 -12.54 0.81
C ILE A 155 10.87 -13.90 0.99
N THR A 156 10.56 -14.85 0.11
CA THR A 156 11.06 -16.24 0.14
C THR A 156 12.50 -16.34 -0.39
N ASN A 157 13.30 -15.28 -0.22
CA ASN A 157 14.72 -15.26 -0.50
C ASN A 157 15.44 -15.49 0.84
N PRO A 158 16.32 -16.50 0.97
CA PRO A 158 17.02 -16.78 2.22
C PRO A 158 17.92 -15.61 2.68
N ASN A 159 18.22 -14.66 1.80
CA ASN A 159 19.00 -13.47 2.11
C ASN A 159 18.15 -12.34 2.70
N VAL A 160 16.83 -12.48 2.81
CA VAL A 160 15.93 -11.47 3.41
C VAL A 160 15.21 -12.05 4.63
N THR A 161 15.68 -11.64 5.79
CA THR A 161 15.20 -12.05 7.12
C THR A 161 14.95 -10.81 7.97
N SER A 162 14.23 -10.95 9.08
CA SER A 162 14.08 -9.85 10.05
C SER A 162 15.43 -9.32 10.57
N ALA A 163 16.46 -10.14 10.63
CA ALA A 163 17.78 -9.76 11.12
C ALA A 163 18.61 -8.94 10.12
N ASN A 164 18.38 -9.09 8.81
CA ASN A 164 19.19 -8.47 7.75
C ASN A 164 18.35 -7.67 6.73
N ALA A 165 17.06 -7.45 6.99
CA ALA A 165 16.20 -6.65 6.14
C ALA A 165 16.78 -5.24 5.95
N GLN A 166 17.29 -4.61 7.02
CA GLN A 166 17.89 -3.28 6.93
C GLN A 166 19.04 -3.20 5.92
N SER A 167 20.00 -4.13 6.00
CA SER A 167 21.13 -4.12 5.06
C SER A 167 20.67 -4.42 3.64
N THR A 168 19.68 -5.30 3.47
CA THR A 168 19.12 -5.66 2.16
C THR A 168 18.46 -4.48 1.47
N PHE A 169 17.72 -3.65 2.22
CA PHE A 169 17.01 -2.50 1.66
C PHE A 169 17.79 -1.18 1.72
N SER A 170 19.07 -1.21 2.16
CA SER A 170 19.88 -0.01 2.40
C SER A 170 20.18 0.85 1.17
N SER A 171 20.07 0.28 -0.04
CA SER A 171 20.25 1.00 -1.30
C SER A 171 19.01 1.78 -1.75
N TYR A 172 17.88 1.60 -1.08
CA TYR A 172 16.61 2.24 -1.40
C TYR A 172 16.30 3.37 -0.41
N ASN A 173 15.69 4.46 -0.87
CA ASN A 173 15.22 5.53 0.02
C ASN A 173 13.75 5.39 0.41
N SER A 174 12.97 4.61 -0.35
CA SER A 174 11.59 4.33 0.01
C SER A 174 11.13 2.99 -0.55
N ILE A 175 10.18 2.38 0.16
CA ILE A 175 9.47 1.19 -0.28
C ILE A 175 7.97 1.42 -0.17
N ARG A 176 7.22 0.68 -0.96
CA ARG A 176 5.77 0.57 -0.83
C ARG A 176 5.33 -0.82 -1.26
N ASN A 177 4.14 -1.19 -0.82
CA ASN A 177 3.56 -2.48 -1.12
C ASN A 177 2.34 -2.30 -2.03
N GLU A 178 2.18 -3.16 -3.04
CA GLU A 178 1.12 -3.08 -4.04
C GLU A 178 0.34 -4.39 -4.08
N VAL A 179 -0.98 -4.26 -3.95
CA VAL A 179 -1.90 -5.38 -4.05
C VAL A 179 -2.84 -5.17 -5.24
N PHE A 180 -3.15 -6.27 -5.92
CA PHE A 180 -4.07 -6.31 -7.05
C PHE A 180 -5.20 -7.29 -6.72
N GLY A 181 -6.43 -6.87 -6.98
CA GLY A 181 -7.60 -7.74 -7.07
C GLY A 181 -8.07 -7.86 -8.51
N ASP A 182 -9.18 -8.57 -8.72
CA ASP A 182 -9.71 -8.86 -10.06
C ASP A 182 -10.16 -7.61 -10.81
N ALA A 183 -10.67 -6.60 -10.08
CA ALA A 183 -11.24 -5.37 -10.66
C ALA A 183 -10.65 -4.07 -10.07
N GLY A 184 -9.55 -4.14 -9.31
CA GLY A 184 -8.93 -2.96 -8.71
C GLY A 184 -7.55 -3.24 -8.13
N HIS A 185 -6.82 -2.20 -7.77
CA HIS A 185 -5.52 -2.31 -7.13
C HIS A 185 -5.37 -1.20 -6.08
N ALA A 186 -4.51 -1.43 -5.10
CA ALA A 186 -4.17 -0.41 -4.12
C ALA A 186 -2.68 -0.46 -3.78
N ARG A 187 -2.17 0.71 -3.41
CA ARG A 187 -0.78 0.90 -3.01
C ARG A 187 -0.75 1.40 -1.59
N ALA A 188 0.00 0.72 -0.73
CA ALA A 188 0.31 1.22 0.60
C ALA A 188 1.06 2.56 0.55
N ALA A 189 1.13 3.22 1.70
CA ALA A 189 1.94 4.43 1.88
C ALA A 189 3.40 4.17 1.46
N SER A 190 4.03 5.18 0.87
CA SER A 190 5.47 5.15 0.60
C SER A 190 6.20 5.50 1.89
N VAL A 191 6.99 4.58 2.41
CA VAL A 191 7.66 4.73 3.72
C VAL A 191 9.15 4.48 3.59
N ALA A 192 9.93 4.88 4.59
CA ALA A 192 11.34 4.52 4.64
C ALA A 192 11.49 2.99 4.74
N PRO A 193 12.52 2.37 4.14
CA PRO A 193 12.76 0.93 4.28
C PRO A 193 13.12 0.53 5.73
N PRO A 194 13.14 -0.78 6.06
CA PRO A 194 13.58 -1.25 7.37
C PRO A 194 14.95 -0.70 7.78
N GLY A 195 15.05 -0.27 9.03
CA GLY A 195 16.29 0.23 9.63
C GLY A 195 16.04 0.94 10.95
N PRO A 196 17.09 1.41 11.66
CA PRO A 196 16.90 2.42 12.69
C PRO A 196 16.15 3.59 12.05
N PRO A 197 15.37 4.37 12.82
CA PRO A 197 14.71 5.57 12.30
C PRO A 197 15.78 6.50 11.73
N GLY A 198 16.05 6.36 10.44
CA GLY A 198 16.90 7.24 9.65
C GLY A 198 15.97 8.25 9.03
N ASP A 199 16.34 9.52 9.17
CA ASP A 199 15.59 10.68 8.70
C ASP A 199 15.02 10.39 7.31
N VAL A 200 13.68 10.36 7.24
CA VAL A 200 12.96 10.42 5.97
C VAL A 200 13.60 11.55 5.18
N PRO A 201 14.08 11.33 3.94
CA PRO A 201 14.58 12.43 3.14
C PRO A 201 13.46 13.46 3.10
N GLU A 202 13.66 14.60 3.73
CA GLU A 202 12.73 15.70 3.69
C GLU A 202 12.37 15.89 2.22
N ALA A 203 11.10 15.67 1.87
CA ALA A 203 10.52 16.26 0.68
C ALA A 203 10.99 17.73 0.63
N PRO A 204 11.27 18.32 -0.54
CA PRO A 204 12.12 19.51 -0.69
C PRO A 204 11.57 20.78 0.01
N ALA A 205 11.60 20.80 1.34
CA ALA A 205 11.29 21.91 2.22
C ALA A 205 12.53 22.80 2.38
N ALA A 206 13.72 22.28 2.06
CA ALA A 206 14.96 23.04 1.99
C ALA A 206 14.88 24.22 1.00
N ILE A 207 14.05 24.14 -0.06
CA ILE A 207 13.85 25.26 -0.97
C ILE A 207 13.00 26.37 -0.33
N LEU A 208 12.04 26.03 0.53
CA LEU A 208 11.20 27.02 1.23
C LEU A 208 11.95 27.73 2.38
N LEU A 209 12.87 27.03 3.06
CA LEU A 209 13.65 27.61 4.16
C LEU A 209 14.73 28.59 3.66
N VAL A 210 15.35 28.32 2.50
CA VAL A 210 16.35 29.23 1.92
C VAL A 210 15.69 30.52 1.39
N LEU A 211 14.48 30.43 0.85
CA LEU A 211 13.73 31.61 0.36
C LEU A 211 13.23 32.50 1.51
N THR A 212 12.84 31.93 2.66
CA THR A 212 12.38 32.72 3.81
C THR A 212 13.54 33.36 4.60
N ALA A 213 14.66 32.67 4.75
CA ALA A 213 15.85 33.23 5.40
C ALA A 213 16.47 34.39 4.59
N GLY A 214 16.49 34.30 3.25
CA GLY A 214 16.98 35.37 2.37
C GLY A 214 16.14 36.65 2.42
N ALA A 215 14.81 36.51 2.51
CA ALA A 215 13.89 37.65 2.57
C ALA A 215 14.01 38.43 3.90
N VAL A 216 14.20 37.74 5.03
CA VAL A 216 14.35 38.38 6.35
C VAL A 216 15.70 39.10 6.47
N ALA A 217 16.77 38.54 5.91
CA ALA A 217 18.09 39.20 5.89
C ALA A 217 18.08 40.49 5.05
N LEU A 218 17.42 40.48 3.88
CA LEU A 218 17.28 41.67 3.03
C LEU A 218 16.43 42.77 3.69
N ALA A 219 15.35 42.40 4.38
CA ALA A 219 14.52 43.36 5.11
C ALA A 219 15.27 44.02 6.28
N PHE A 220 16.12 43.27 7.00
CA PHE A 220 16.88 43.81 8.13
C PHE A 220 18.01 44.76 7.68
N VAL A 221 18.70 44.43 6.58
CA VAL A 221 19.74 45.30 6.01
C VAL A 221 19.14 46.57 5.39
N ALA A 222 18.00 46.47 4.71
CA ALA A 222 17.30 47.64 4.17
C ALA A 222 16.82 48.58 5.29
N ARG A 223 16.29 48.04 6.40
CA ARG A 223 15.84 48.84 7.54
C ARG A 223 16.99 49.56 8.26
N ARG A 224 18.18 48.92 8.38
CA ARG A 224 19.37 49.56 8.95
C ARG A 224 19.90 50.72 8.12
N ARG A 225 19.87 50.62 6.78
CA ARG A 225 20.31 51.72 5.90
C ARG A 225 19.36 52.93 5.92
N LEU A 226 18.06 52.71 6.08
CA LEU A 226 17.08 53.80 6.16
C LEU A 226 17.11 54.56 7.51
N ILE A 227 17.46 53.88 8.61
CA ILE A 227 17.55 54.53 9.93
C ILE A 227 18.90 55.25 10.11
N GLY A 228 19.99 54.73 9.53
CA GLY A 228 21.30 55.38 9.56
C GLY A 228 21.42 56.65 8.70
N ALA A 229 20.51 56.88 7.77
CA ALA A 229 20.50 58.06 6.91
C ALA A 229 19.79 59.29 7.54
N ARG A 230 19.26 59.17 8.76
CA ARG A 230 18.45 60.22 9.41
C ARG A 230 19.16 61.03 10.50
N THR A 231 20.47 60.89 10.65
CA THR A 231 21.29 61.62 11.64
C THR A 231 22.37 62.52 11.04
N VAL A 232 22.25 62.92 9.77
CA VAL A 232 22.97 64.08 9.23
C VAL A 232 22.03 64.89 8.34
N ALA A 233 21.27 65.78 8.98
CA ALA A 233 20.72 67.00 8.42
C ALA A 233 20.54 68.00 9.57
#